data_AF-A0A139D2F0-F1
#
_entry.id   AF-A0A139D2F0-F1
#
_cell.length_a   1.000
_cell.length_b   1.000
_cell.length_c   1.000
_cell.angle_alpha   90.00
_cell.angle_beta   90.00
_cell.angle_gamma   90.00
#
_symmetry.space_group_name_H-M   'P 1'
#
loop_
_entity.id
_entity.type
_entity.pdbx_description
1 polymer ?
#
loop_
_entity_poly.entity_id
_entity_poly.type
_entity_poly.pdbx_seq_one_letter_code
_entity_poly.pdbx_strand_id
1 'polypeptide(L)'
;LDRMIRENGIETATGGAGSLIIFECNVMHGSNANMSPWPRSNLFFVYNSVENQLEKPFCGNRPRPDFLGNRTNTEALVPVDSPDLRRTG
;
A
#
# COMPACT_ATOMS: atom_id res chain seq x y z
N LEU A 1 -0.81 -22.43 -1.38
CA LEU A 1 -1.42 -21.38 -2.23
C LEU A 1 -2.68 -21.89 -2.90
N ASP A 2 -2.63 -23.07 -3.54
CA ASP A 2 -3.78 -23.71 -4.22
C ASP A 2 -5.08 -23.77 -3.43
N ARG A 3 -5.02 -24.11 -2.12
CA ARG A 3 -6.22 -24.12 -1.26
C ARG A 3 -6.89 -22.75 -1.20
N MET A 4 -6.11 -21.70 -0.91
CA MET A 4 -6.63 -20.32 -0.79
C MET A 4 -7.23 -19.82 -2.12
N ILE A 5 -6.62 -20.19 -3.25
CA ILE A 5 -7.14 -19.85 -4.59
C ILE A 5 -8.44 -20.59 -4.87
N ARG A 6 -8.54 -21.89 -4.54
CA ARG A 6 -9.77 -22.66 -4.73
C ARG A 6 -10.93 -22.13 -3.89
N GLU A 7 -10.64 -21.63 -2.69
CA GLU A 7 -11.65 -21.11 -1.77
C GLU A 7 -12.08 -19.67 -2.12
N ASN A 8 -11.15 -18.81 -2.56
CA ASN A 8 -11.40 -17.37 -2.68
C ASN A 8 -11.27 -16.79 -4.10
N GLY A 9 -10.79 -17.59 -5.06
CA GLY A 9 -10.52 -17.12 -6.43
C GLY A 9 -9.31 -16.19 -6.54
N ILE A 10 -9.22 -15.52 -7.70
CA ILE A 10 -8.23 -14.47 -8.00
C ILE A 10 -8.99 -13.34 -8.67
N GLU A 11 -8.86 -12.13 -8.14
CA GLU A 11 -9.52 -10.94 -8.66
C GLU A 11 -8.50 -9.91 -9.15
N THR A 12 -8.87 -9.16 -10.18
CA THR A 12 -8.07 -8.05 -10.71
C THR A 12 -8.88 -6.76 -10.68
N ALA A 13 -8.45 -5.80 -9.87
CA ALA A 13 -9.01 -4.46 -9.87
C ALA A 13 -8.43 -3.65 -11.04
N THR A 14 -9.30 -3.04 -11.84
CA THR A 14 -8.92 -2.15 -12.95
C THR A 14 -9.65 -0.80 -12.83
N GLY A 15 -9.11 0.23 -13.46
CA GLY A 15 -9.65 1.59 -13.40
C GLY A 15 -8.84 2.55 -14.27
N GLY A 16 -9.41 3.74 -14.52
CA GLY A 16 -8.70 4.82 -15.20
C GLY A 16 -7.63 5.46 -14.31
N ALA A 17 -6.81 6.33 -14.88
CA ALA A 17 -5.87 7.14 -14.10
C ALA A 17 -6.63 7.99 -13.06
N GLY A 18 -6.20 7.93 -11.79
CA GLY A 18 -6.87 8.57 -10.66
C GLY A 18 -7.85 7.67 -9.89
N SER A 19 -8.10 6.43 -10.35
CA SER A 19 -8.82 5.44 -9.55
C SER A 19 -8.04 5.05 -8.29
N LEU A 20 -8.76 4.79 -7.20
CA LEU A 20 -8.21 4.38 -5.90
C LEU A 20 -8.59 2.93 -5.60
N ILE A 21 -7.61 2.14 -5.18
CA ILE A 21 -7.80 0.79 -4.64
C ILE A 21 -7.36 0.82 -3.18
N ILE A 22 -8.24 0.39 -2.28
CA ILE A 22 -7.95 0.20 -0.86
C ILE A 22 -8.01 -1.30 -0.57
N PHE A 23 -6.97 -1.83 0.07
CA PHE A 23 -6.93 -3.23 0.47
C PHE A 23 -6.28 -3.36 1.86
N GLU A 24 -6.71 -4.38 2.59
CA GLU A 24 -6.25 -4.67 3.95
C GLU A 24 -4.80 -5.20 3.93
N CYS A 25 -4.03 -4.94 5.00
CA CYS A 25 -2.57 -5.14 5.02
C CYS A 25 -2.15 -6.61 4.84
N ASN A 26 -3.03 -7.56 5.10
CA ASN A 26 -2.79 -8.99 4.99
C ASN A 26 -3.42 -9.63 3.73
N VAL A 27 -3.98 -8.83 2.82
CA VAL A 27 -4.48 -9.35 1.53
C VAL A 27 -3.32 -9.84 0.68
N MET A 28 -3.40 -11.10 0.26
CA MET A 28 -2.45 -11.67 -0.68
C MET A 28 -2.62 -11.02 -2.06
N HIS A 29 -1.56 -10.40 -2.56
CA HIS A 29 -1.59 -9.67 -3.82
C HIS A 29 -0.28 -9.86 -4.59
N GLY A 30 -0.34 -9.66 -5.90
CA GLY A 30 0.78 -9.76 -6.81
C GLY A 30 0.42 -9.21 -8.18
N SER A 31 1.42 -9.08 -9.06
CA SER A 31 1.19 -8.63 -10.43
C SER A 31 2.10 -9.37 -11.40
N ASN A 32 1.59 -9.66 -12.59
CA ASN A 32 2.40 -10.20 -13.68
C ASN A 32 3.31 -9.13 -14.29
N ALA A 33 4.37 -9.59 -14.98
CA ALA A 33 5.23 -8.73 -15.77
C ALA A 33 4.44 -8.02 -16.88
N ASN A 34 4.76 -6.75 -17.12
CA ASN A 34 4.12 -5.95 -18.17
C ASN A 34 4.96 -6.02 -19.46
N MET A 35 4.48 -6.76 -20.46
CA MET A 35 5.10 -6.83 -21.80
C MET A 35 4.51 -5.84 -22.81
N SER A 36 3.53 -5.04 -22.39
CA SER A 36 2.84 -4.08 -23.26
C SER A 36 3.58 -2.73 -23.32
N PRO A 37 3.28 -1.86 -24.31
CA PRO A 37 3.87 -0.53 -24.38
C PRO A 37 3.25 0.48 -23.39
N TRP A 38 2.19 0.12 -22.66
CA TRP A 38 1.51 1.03 -21.73
C TRP A 38 2.14 0.95 -20.33
N PRO A 39 2.66 2.06 -19.77
CA PRO A 39 3.27 2.05 -18.44
C PRO A 39 2.24 1.84 -17.33
N ARG A 40 2.67 1.24 -16.22
CA ARG A 40 1.87 1.09 -15.01
C ARG A 40 2.53 1.88 -13.88
N SER A 41 2.17 3.15 -13.76
CA SER A 41 2.62 4.05 -12.70
C SER A 41 1.53 4.25 -11.67
N ASN A 42 1.86 4.05 -10.41
CA ASN A 42 0.93 4.25 -9.29
C ASN A 42 1.68 4.73 -8.04
N LEU A 43 0.91 5.34 -7.13
CA LEU A 43 1.37 5.73 -5.81
C LEU A 43 0.81 4.74 -4.79
N PHE A 44 1.65 4.30 -3.86
CA PHE A 44 1.26 3.45 -2.75
C PHE A 44 1.40 4.21 -1.44
N PHE A 45 0.31 4.27 -0.69
CA PHE A 45 0.28 4.78 0.68
C PHE A 45 -0.12 3.63 1.59
N VAL A 46 0.64 3.44 2.67
CA VAL A 46 0.31 2.45 3.72
C VAL A 46 -0.06 3.22 4.97
N TYR A 47 -1.34 3.19 5.31
CA TYR A 47 -1.85 3.77 6.55
C TYR A 47 -1.86 2.69 7.64
N ASN A 48 -1.47 3.09 8.85
CA ASN A 48 -1.51 2.22 10.01
C ASN A 48 -2.13 2.98 11.18
N SER A 49 -2.84 2.28 12.06
CA SER A 49 -3.42 2.89 13.26
C SER A 49 -2.31 3.40 14.18
N VAL A 50 -2.54 4.56 14.82
CA VAL A 50 -1.64 5.09 15.86
C VAL A 50 -1.58 4.19 17.10
N GLU A 51 -2.55 3.30 17.26
CA GLU A 51 -2.60 2.28 18.31
C GLU A 51 -1.77 1.03 17.95
N ASN A 52 -1.32 0.89 16.70
CA ASN A 52 -0.59 -0.27 16.18
C ASN A 52 0.86 0.09 15.80
N GLN A 53 1.56 0.79 16.69
CA GLN A 53 2.92 1.27 16.41
C GLN A 53 3.94 0.13 16.22
N LEU A 54 4.99 0.40 15.44
CA LEU A 54 6.01 -0.59 15.17
C LEU A 54 6.85 -0.89 16.42
N GLU A 55 6.96 -2.17 16.78
CA GLU A 55 7.86 -2.67 17.82
C GLU A 55 9.20 -3.17 17.24
N LYS A 56 10.01 -3.86 18.05
CA LYS A 56 11.22 -4.53 17.56
C LYS A 56 10.84 -5.58 16.50
N PRO A 57 11.60 -5.72 15.40
CA PRO A 57 11.28 -6.71 14.37
C PRO A 57 11.16 -8.12 14.95
N PHE A 58 10.05 -8.81 14.67
CA PHE A 58 9.77 -10.17 15.17
C PHE A 58 10.78 -11.23 14.69
N CYS A 59 11.57 -10.94 13.66
CA CYS A 59 12.65 -11.82 13.17
C CYS A 59 14.00 -11.62 13.89
N GLY A 60 14.09 -10.70 14.87
CA GLY A 60 15.33 -10.43 15.61
C GLY A 60 16.35 -9.54 14.89
N ASN A 61 16.08 -9.12 13.65
CA ASN A 61 16.95 -8.21 12.91
C ASN A 61 16.88 -6.77 13.43
N ARG A 62 17.84 -5.94 13.01
CA ARG A 62 17.79 -4.49 13.24
C ARG A 62 16.59 -3.87 12.51
N PRO A 63 15.99 -2.79 13.03
CA PRO A 63 14.97 -2.03 12.32
C PRO A 63 15.44 -1.63 10.92
N ARG A 64 14.53 -1.70 9.95
CA ARG A 64 14.79 -1.24 8.58
C ARG A 64 14.90 0.31 8.55
N PRO A 65 15.50 0.89 7.49
CA PRO A 65 15.50 2.34 7.29
C PRO A 65 14.10 2.95 7.37
N ASP A 66 14.04 4.20 7.81
CA ASP A 66 12.77 4.90 8.11
C ASP A 66 11.82 4.97 6.91
N PHE A 67 12.36 5.16 5.69
CA PHE A 67 11.59 5.17 4.45
C PHE A 67 10.93 3.82 4.08
N LEU A 68 11.25 2.72 4.78
CA LEU A 68 10.62 1.41 4.64
C LEU A 68 9.78 1.01 5.85
N GLY A 69 9.90 1.73 6.96
CA GLY A 69 9.29 1.37 8.25
C GLY A 69 9.41 2.51 9.22
N ASN A 70 8.54 3.50 9.03
CA ASN A 70 8.58 4.77 9.77
C ASN A 70 8.33 4.55 11.26
N ARG A 71 9.21 5.11 12.10
CA ARG A 71 9.11 5.08 13.57
C ARG A 71 9.10 6.47 14.18
N THR A 72 9.01 7.50 13.35
CA THR A 72 9.03 8.90 13.75
C THR A 72 7.78 9.61 13.23
N ASN A 73 7.34 10.68 13.88
CA ASN A 73 6.18 11.48 13.44
C ASN A 73 4.91 10.63 13.20
N THR A 74 4.61 9.71 14.11
CA THR A 74 3.49 8.76 14.00
C THR A 74 2.18 9.29 14.61
N GLU A 75 2.04 10.61 14.68
CA GLU A 75 0.81 11.26 15.14
C GLU A 75 -0.33 11.04 14.14
N ALA A 76 -1.57 11.12 14.62
CA ALA A 76 -2.75 10.94 13.76
C ALA A 76 -2.79 12.01 12.66
N LEU A 77 -3.05 11.57 11.42
CA LEU A 77 -3.18 12.48 10.27
C LEU A 77 -4.46 13.30 10.39
N VAL A 78 -4.35 14.59 10.06
CA VAL A 78 -5.49 15.50 9.97
C VAL A 78 -5.85 15.68 8.48
N PRO A 79 -7.10 15.40 8.07
CA PRO A 79 -7.56 15.68 6.71
C PRO A 79 -7.39 17.17 6.38
N VAL A 80 -6.94 17.47 5.17
CA VAL A 80 -6.84 18.85 4.66
C VAL A 80 -8.06 19.17 3.80
N ASP A 81 -8.72 20.29 4.08
CA ASP A 81 -9.93 20.73 3.36
C ASP A 81 -9.65 21.43 2.02
N SER A 82 -8.38 21.67 1.68
CA SER A 82 -8.04 22.59 0.58
C SER A 82 -8.17 21.94 -0.81
N PRO A 83 -8.84 22.62 -1.77
CA PRO A 83 -9.01 22.16 -3.15
C PRO A 83 -7.80 22.46 -4.06
N ASP A 84 -6.64 22.88 -3.54
CA ASP A 84 -5.42 23.15 -4.34
C ASP A 84 -4.74 21.83 -4.76
N LEU A 85 -5.54 20.94 -5.35
CA LEU A 85 -5.12 19.75 -6.07
C LEU A 85 -4.43 20.21 -7.36
N ARG A 86 -3.17 20.61 -7.24
CA ARG A 86 -2.33 20.84 -8.40
C ARG A 86 -2.05 19.50 -9.04
N ARG A 87 -2.22 19.42 -10.36
CA ARG A 87 -1.70 18.27 -11.10
C ARG A 87 -0.19 18.21 -10.89
N THR A 88 0.26 17.18 -10.19
CA THR A 88 1.67 16.81 -10.14
C THR A 88 1.96 15.94 -11.36
N GLY A 89 2.68 16.49 -12.34
CA GLY A 89 3.01 15.82 -13.61
C GLY A 89 2.99 16.78 -14.79
#